data_AF-A0A6V7P5W8-F1
#
_entry.id   AF-A0A6V7P5W8-F1
#
_cell.length_a   1.000
_cell.length_b   1.000
_cell.length_c   1.000
_cell.angle_alpha   90.00
_cell.angle_beta   90.00
_cell.angle_gamma   90.00
#
_symmetry.space_group_name_H-M   'P 1'
#
loop_
_entity.id
_entity.type
_entity.pdbx_description
1 polymer ?
#
loop_
_entity_poly.entity_id
_entity_poly.type
_entity_poly.pdbx_seq_one_letter_code
_entity_poly.pdbx_strand_id
1 'polypeptide(L)'
;MSKNSEKANTIFSSVIGSFNPKIADNIIDLILAGLVTCPPIASDELDINCFLHEVKDLLGSPIVHGQDVRVLRTSKLNPMCSQDTGEMEEHFFTNDPFTIPKCKKAFLDGYTIALRGMEFRSDEVAAIAEALADLFGQPSVGVNVYLSPPCSQGLACHYDDHCVFVWQILGRKHWTVSTHPTAVLPRLYEPLKNLGLKSDSVRSMQMLIKEGDILYIPRGYAHMAHTVYDEMESQESVAADYSLHLTLAIEVELPFQWEGFAHIALYCWNKKQKKECHHLVDSNYKKPSVMFTLLLHIAIKLIADHDPVFRKACMIASKLASFDCERENHAEAFITSQKATFLYVIEKIKVNCSFIKAFKCIELVVQERNDSTLQWMRWLQHLPQDGVEDDEIDFNNLLGVLEDLFALYSNCIKEAIVEFDLFKFRFCRDVVYEEACESFNILLEKYKKTRNQYMKGMLSLHRRL
;
A
#
# COMPACT_ATOMS: atom_id res chain seq x y z
N MET A 1 -24.06 -19.74 11.36
CA MET A 1 -22.77 -19.36 11.97
C MET A 1 -21.80 -20.54 12.19
N SER A 2 -22.23 -21.80 12.37
CA SER A 2 -21.29 -22.90 12.73
C SER A 2 -20.33 -23.35 11.60
N LYS A 3 -20.79 -23.56 10.37
CA LYS A 3 -19.92 -24.08 9.29
C LYS A 3 -18.81 -23.11 8.82
N ASN A 4 -19.07 -21.80 8.81
CA ASN A 4 -18.08 -20.79 8.39
C ASN A 4 -17.04 -20.54 9.49
N SER A 5 -17.45 -20.57 10.77
CA SER A 5 -16.52 -20.44 11.90
C SER A 5 -15.62 -21.67 12.04
N GLU A 6 -16.17 -22.87 11.81
CA GLU A 6 -15.40 -24.12 11.82
C GLU A 6 -14.38 -24.14 10.68
N LYS A 7 -14.77 -23.76 9.45
CA LYS A 7 -13.85 -23.63 8.31
C LYS A 7 -12.76 -22.57 8.54
N ALA A 8 -13.10 -21.42 9.14
CA ALA A 8 -12.13 -20.38 9.46
C ALA A 8 -11.11 -20.85 10.50
N ASN A 9 -11.57 -21.49 11.58
CA ASN A 9 -10.68 -22.08 12.59
C ASN A 9 -9.74 -23.11 11.96
N THR A 10 -10.23 -23.92 11.02
CA THR A 10 -9.38 -24.86 10.26
C THR A 10 -8.28 -24.15 9.47
N ILE A 11 -8.54 -22.99 8.85
CA ILE A 11 -7.53 -22.24 8.08
C ILE A 11 -6.42 -21.70 9.00
N PHE A 12 -6.77 -21.02 10.09
CA PHE A 12 -5.76 -20.51 11.03
C PHE A 12 -4.95 -21.64 11.68
N SER A 13 -5.60 -22.74 12.08
CA SER A 13 -4.91 -23.92 12.58
C SER A 13 -4.03 -24.60 11.53
N SER A 14 -4.43 -24.58 10.25
CA SER A 14 -3.62 -25.10 9.14
C SER A 14 -2.34 -24.29 8.95
N VAL A 15 -2.43 -22.94 8.98
CA VAL A 15 -1.24 -22.06 8.91
C VAL A 15 -0.32 -22.28 10.09
N ILE A 16 -0.84 -22.36 11.32
CA ILE A 16 0.00 -22.65 12.50
C ILE A 16 0.65 -24.04 12.33
N GLY A 17 -0.11 -25.03 11.85
CA GLY A 17 0.35 -26.38 11.58
C GLY A 17 1.46 -26.43 10.52
N SER A 18 1.37 -25.61 9.46
CA SER A 18 2.38 -25.58 8.39
C SER A 18 3.73 -25.03 8.84
N PHE A 19 3.78 -24.35 9.99
CA PHE A 19 5.01 -23.87 10.61
C PHE A 19 5.47 -24.73 11.80
N ASN A 20 4.80 -25.84 12.10
CA ASN A 20 5.10 -26.63 13.30
C ASN A 20 6.45 -27.36 13.19
N PRO A 21 7.44 -27.07 14.07
CA PRO A 21 8.77 -27.66 14.00
C PRO A 21 8.80 -29.16 14.33
N LYS A 22 7.71 -29.75 14.84
CA LYS A 22 7.60 -31.21 15.01
C LYS A 22 7.56 -31.99 13.68
N ILE A 23 7.43 -31.29 12.54
CA ILE A 23 7.26 -31.87 11.21
C ILE A 23 8.58 -31.86 10.41
N ALA A 24 9.57 -31.05 10.78
CA ALA A 24 10.85 -30.95 10.06
C ALA A 24 12.01 -30.65 11.01
N ASP A 25 13.16 -31.32 10.80
CA ASP A 25 14.40 -31.09 11.56
C ASP A 25 14.96 -29.66 11.42
N ASN A 26 14.45 -28.88 10.45
CA ASN A 26 14.91 -27.51 10.18
C ASN A 26 13.78 -26.60 9.66
N ILE A 27 13.39 -25.61 10.47
CA ILE A 27 12.34 -24.63 10.13
C ILE A 27 12.66 -23.78 8.88
N ILE A 28 13.94 -23.58 8.54
CA ILE A 28 14.32 -22.81 7.36
C ILE A 28 13.97 -23.57 6.09
N ASP A 29 14.13 -24.90 6.07
CA ASP A 29 13.72 -25.71 4.92
C ASP A 29 12.21 -25.70 4.77
N LEU A 30 11.47 -25.80 5.88
CA LEU A 30 10.01 -25.72 5.90
C LEU A 30 9.49 -24.42 5.27
N ILE A 31 10.19 -23.31 5.49
CA ILE A 31 9.80 -21.98 4.98
C ILE A 31 10.27 -21.75 3.54
N LEU A 32 11.47 -22.23 3.16
CA LEU A 32 12.12 -21.79 1.92
C LEU A 32 12.25 -22.88 0.84
N ALA A 33 12.13 -24.17 1.18
CA ALA A 33 12.31 -25.24 0.22
C ALA A 33 11.17 -25.27 -0.81
N GLY A 34 11.53 -25.47 -2.08
CA GLY A 34 10.56 -25.54 -3.18
C GLY A 34 9.92 -24.20 -3.57
N LEU A 35 10.29 -23.09 -2.92
CA LEU A 35 9.78 -21.77 -3.29
C LEU A 35 10.41 -21.27 -4.59
N VAL A 36 9.58 -20.60 -5.39
CA VAL A 36 10.01 -19.87 -6.59
C VAL A 36 9.85 -18.37 -6.41
N THR A 37 10.51 -17.65 -7.31
CA THR A 37 10.44 -16.20 -7.36
C THR A 37 9.03 -15.71 -7.72
N CYS A 38 8.58 -14.65 -7.04
CA CYS A 38 7.34 -13.94 -7.32
C CYS A 38 7.70 -12.50 -7.71
N PRO A 39 7.85 -12.18 -9.01
CA PRO A 39 8.18 -10.84 -9.47
C PRO A 39 7.15 -9.79 -9.00
N PRO A 40 7.58 -8.63 -8.48
CA PRO A 40 6.66 -7.61 -8.01
C PRO A 40 5.84 -7.02 -9.18
N ILE A 41 4.56 -6.74 -8.92
CA ILE A 41 3.67 -6.06 -9.86
C ILE A 41 3.63 -4.57 -9.52
N ALA A 42 3.71 -3.70 -10.52
CA ALA A 42 3.54 -2.27 -10.33
C ALA A 42 2.11 -1.93 -9.85
N SER A 43 1.97 -0.90 -9.02
CA SER A 43 0.68 -0.56 -8.42
C SER A 43 -0.40 -0.22 -9.45
N ASP A 44 -0.08 0.42 -10.57
CA ASP A 44 -1.03 0.74 -11.64
C ASP A 44 -1.12 -0.31 -12.75
N GLU A 45 -0.43 -1.45 -12.63
CA GLU A 45 -0.53 -2.55 -13.60
C GLU A 45 -1.86 -3.31 -13.43
N LEU A 46 -2.65 -3.37 -14.51
CA LEU A 46 -3.93 -4.09 -14.58
C LEU A 46 -4.00 -5.12 -15.70
N ASP A 47 -3.08 -5.09 -16.67
CA ASP A 47 -2.94 -6.11 -17.72
C ASP A 47 -1.96 -7.19 -17.28
N ILE A 48 -2.49 -8.14 -16.52
CA ILE A 48 -1.69 -9.24 -16.01
C ILE A 48 -1.09 -10.12 -17.13
N ASN A 49 -1.69 -10.16 -18.31
CA ASN A 49 -1.17 -10.98 -19.41
C ASN A 49 0.08 -10.33 -20.02
N CYS A 50 0.06 -9.01 -20.21
CA CYS A 50 1.23 -8.26 -20.66
C CYS A 50 2.39 -8.43 -19.67
N PHE A 51 2.13 -8.18 -18.39
CA PHE A 51 3.12 -8.38 -17.32
C PHE A 51 3.69 -9.81 -17.31
N LEU A 52 2.85 -10.85 -17.33
CA LEU A 52 3.32 -12.24 -17.32
C LEU A 52 4.15 -12.60 -18.56
N HIS A 53 3.86 -11.98 -19.71
CA HIS A 53 4.69 -12.14 -20.91
C HIS A 53 6.05 -11.48 -20.76
N GLU A 54 6.14 -10.32 -20.09
CA GLU A 54 7.41 -9.63 -19.80
C GLU A 54 8.29 -10.44 -18.84
N VAL A 55 7.71 -11.05 -17.81
CA VAL A 55 8.46 -11.82 -16.79
C VAL A 55 8.54 -13.31 -17.06
N LYS A 56 8.10 -13.79 -18.24
CA LYS A 56 7.95 -15.22 -18.55
C LYS A 56 9.21 -16.06 -18.30
N ASP A 57 10.38 -15.50 -18.57
CA ASP A 57 11.67 -16.19 -18.42
C ASP A 57 12.12 -16.29 -16.95
N LEU A 58 11.50 -15.51 -16.06
CA LEU A 58 11.72 -15.56 -14.62
C LEU A 58 10.77 -16.53 -13.91
N LEU A 59 9.61 -16.83 -14.49
CA LEU A 59 8.59 -17.67 -13.85
C LEU A 59 9.11 -19.08 -13.57
N GLY A 60 8.96 -19.52 -12.32
CA GLY A 60 9.47 -20.82 -11.86
C GLY A 60 10.97 -20.83 -11.51
N SER A 61 11.66 -19.69 -11.64
CA SER A 61 13.05 -19.58 -11.19
C SER A 61 13.16 -19.63 -9.66
N PRO A 62 14.31 -20.04 -9.09
CA PRO A 62 14.54 -19.99 -7.65
C PRO A 62 14.34 -18.58 -7.07
N ILE A 63 13.98 -18.51 -5.78
CA ILE A 63 13.82 -17.22 -5.08
C ILE A 63 15.06 -16.32 -5.17
N VAL A 64 14.83 -15.02 -5.30
CA VAL A 64 15.85 -14.00 -5.52
C VAL A 64 16.05 -13.17 -4.26
N HIS A 65 17.30 -13.00 -3.82
CA HIS A 65 17.62 -12.12 -2.70
C HIS A 65 17.33 -10.64 -3.03
N GLY A 66 16.76 -9.89 -2.09
CA GLY A 66 16.36 -8.50 -2.26
C GLY A 66 14.96 -8.33 -2.85
N GLN A 67 14.52 -9.28 -3.68
CA GLN A 67 13.15 -9.35 -4.21
C GLN A 67 12.25 -10.18 -3.30
N ASP A 68 12.49 -11.49 -3.22
CA ASP A 68 11.66 -12.45 -2.50
C ASP A 68 12.10 -12.61 -1.04
N VAL A 69 13.41 -12.66 -0.80
CA VAL A 69 13.98 -12.93 0.52
C VAL A 69 15.08 -11.93 0.86
N ARG A 70 15.11 -11.47 2.10
CA ARG A 70 16.21 -10.67 2.66
C ARG A 70 16.76 -11.39 3.88
N VAL A 71 18.08 -11.45 3.99
CA VAL A 71 18.76 -11.99 5.17
C VAL A 71 19.58 -10.87 5.78
N LEU A 72 19.13 -10.37 6.94
CA LEU A 72 19.64 -9.12 7.49
C LEU A 72 19.68 -9.10 9.03
N ARG A 73 20.52 -8.25 9.60
CA ARG A 73 20.57 -7.97 11.03
C ARG A 73 20.82 -6.49 11.28
N THR A 74 20.49 -6.02 12.47
CA THR A 74 20.80 -4.66 12.91
C THR A 74 22.06 -4.68 13.75
N SER A 75 23.05 -3.87 13.36
CA SER A 75 24.26 -3.62 14.14
C SER A 75 24.23 -2.24 14.76
N LYS A 76 24.73 -2.12 15.99
CA LYS A 76 24.95 -0.83 16.66
C LYS A 76 26.31 -0.28 16.25
N LEU A 77 26.37 0.95 15.74
CA LEU A 77 27.63 1.65 15.47
C LEU A 77 28.41 1.87 16.78
N ASN A 78 29.73 1.66 16.72
CA ASN A 78 30.63 1.74 17.87
C ASN A 78 30.72 3.21 18.35
N PRO A 79 30.46 3.54 19.64
CA PRO A 79 30.33 4.92 20.11
C PRO A 79 31.62 5.78 20.08
N MET A 80 32.75 5.25 19.62
CA MET A 80 34.03 5.97 19.53
C MET A 80 34.24 6.72 18.21
N CYS A 81 33.40 6.50 17.19
CA CYS A 81 33.49 7.20 15.90
C CYS A 81 32.19 7.97 15.63
N SER A 82 32.28 9.30 15.73
CA SER A 82 31.26 10.29 15.34
C SER A 82 29.93 10.25 16.10
N GLN A 83 29.33 11.44 16.25
CA GLN A 83 28.14 11.77 17.04
C GLN A 83 26.82 11.18 16.48
N ASP A 84 26.89 10.13 15.66
CA ASP A 84 25.74 9.41 15.10
C ASP A 84 25.71 7.99 15.69
N THR A 85 24.92 7.78 16.75
CA THR A 85 24.56 6.43 17.19
C THR A 85 23.50 5.85 16.26
N GLY A 86 23.86 5.63 15.00
CA GLY A 86 23.02 5.00 13.98
C GLY A 86 22.91 3.49 14.19
N GLU A 87 21.69 2.95 14.19
CA GLU A 87 21.48 1.54 13.88
C GLU A 87 21.58 1.35 12.37
N MET A 88 22.37 0.37 11.91
CA MET A 88 22.52 0.07 10.48
C MET A 88 22.06 -1.36 10.21
N GLU A 89 21.26 -1.52 9.14
CA GLU A 89 20.89 -2.84 8.62
C GLU A 89 22.05 -3.41 7.79
N GLU A 90 22.57 -4.55 8.24
CA GLU A 90 23.58 -5.33 7.52
C GLU A 90 22.90 -6.47 6.76
N HIS A 91 23.06 -6.48 5.43
CA HIS A 91 22.58 -7.57 4.58
C HIS A 91 23.67 -8.64 4.42
N PHE A 92 23.31 -9.91 4.61
CA PHE A 92 24.24 -11.04 4.48
C PHE A 92 24.65 -11.27 3.02
N PHE A 93 23.71 -11.17 2.09
CA PHE A 93 23.97 -11.31 0.65
C PHE A 93 24.09 -9.92 0.02
N THR A 94 25.27 -9.61 -0.50
CA THR A 94 25.52 -8.36 -1.25
C THR A 94 25.67 -8.64 -2.74
N ASN A 95 26.58 -9.54 -3.12
CA ASN A 95 26.84 -9.92 -4.52
C ASN A 95 26.77 -11.43 -4.76
N ASP A 96 26.53 -12.21 -3.71
CA ASP A 96 26.49 -13.67 -3.78
C ASP A 96 25.08 -14.17 -4.15
N PRO A 97 24.98 -15.25 -4.95
CA PRO A 97 23.70 -15.88 -5.20
C PRO A 97 23.12 -16.44 -3.89
N PHE A 98 21.81 -16.31 -3.74
CA PHE A 98 21.08 -16.86 -2.62
C PHE A 98 21.16 -18.39 -2.62
N THR A 99 21.49 -18.98 -1.47
CA THR A 99 21.37 -20.44 -1.27
C THR A 99 20.87 -20.74 0.14
N ILE A 100 20.02 -21.76 0.28
CA ILE A 100 19.49 -22.22 1.57
C ILE A 100 20.62 -22.56 2.56
N PRO A 101 21.71 -23.27 2.18
CA PRO A 101 22.82 -23.54 3.10
C PRO A 101 23.50 -22.27 3.65
N LYS A 102 23.72 -21.24 2.81
CA LYS A 102 24.26 -19.95 3.26
C LYS A 102 23.27 -19.24 4.18
N CYS A 103 21.98 -19.30 3.87
CA CYS A 103 20.91 -18.75 4.69
C CYS A 103 20.88 -19.38 6.10
N LYS A 104 20.99 -20.71 6.19
CA LYS A 104 21.09 -21.43 7.47
C LYS A 104 22.30 -20.99 8.29
N LYS A 105 23.46 -20.83 7.65
CA LYS A 105 24.66 -20.33 8.32
C LYS A 105 24.45 -18.90 8.86
N ALA A 106 23.92 -18.00 8.02
CA ALA A 106 23.62 -16.63 8.43
C ALA A 106 22.65 -16.59 9.61
N PHE A 107 21.64 -17.46 9.63
CA PHE A 107 20.70 -17.55 10.74
C PHE A 107 21.37 -17.92 12.07
N LEU A 108 22.32 -18.87 12.04
CA LEU A 108 23.14 -19.21 13.21
C LEU A 108 24.05 -18.04 13.64
N ASP A 109 24.46 -17.21 12.69
CA ASP A 109 25.27 -15.99 12.93
C ASP A 109 24.42 -14.77 13.36
N GLY A 110 23.14 -14.97 13.70
CA GLY A 110 22.25 -13.94 14.26
C GLY A 110 21.44 -13.16 13.22
N TYR A 111 21.41 -13.57 11.95
CA TYR A 111 20.64 -12.89 10.91
C TYR A 111 19.18 -13.33 10.89
N THR A 112 18.28 -12.37 10.70
CA THR A 112 16.85 -12.58 10.44
C THR A 112 16.61 -12.90 8.98
N ILE A 113 15.72 -13.86 8.71
CA ILE A 113 15.21 -14.18 7.39
C ILE A 113 13.85 -13.49 7.23
N ALA A 114 13.73 -12.60 6.25
CA ALA A 114 12.49 -11.93 5.88
C ALA A 114 12.07 -12.39 4.48
N LEU A 115 11.02 -13.21 4.41
CA LEU A 115 10.42 -13.68 3.16
C LEU A 115 9.19 -12.83 2.83
N ARG A 116 9.10 -12.34 1.60
CA ARG A 116 7.98 -11.53 1.12
C ARG A 116 6.95 -12.37 0.37
N GLY A 117 5.69 -11.94 0.39
CA GLY A 117 4.67 -12.46 -0.52
C GLY A 117 4.25 -13.90 -0.21
N MET A 118 3.98 -14.23 1.05
CA MET A 118 3.56 -15.56 1.48
C MET A 118 2.15 -15.92 0.96
N GLU A 119 1.32 -14.92 0.67
CA GLU A 119 0.04 -15.04 -0.03
C GLU A 119 0.18 -15.62 -1.45
N PHE A 120 1.36 -15.52 -2.06
CA PHE A 120 1.64 -16.14 -3.36
C PHE A 120 2.12 -17.60 -3.25
N ARG A 121 2.28 -18.11 -2.01
CA ARG A 121 3.02 -19.35 -1.70
C ARG A 121 2.22 -20.35 -0.86
N SER A 122 1.23 -19.89 -0.10
CA SER A 122 0.32 -20.74 0.68
C SER A 122 -1.13 -20.37 0.38
N ASP A 123 -1.94 -21.38 0.07
CA ASP A 123 -3.37 -21.22 -0.18
C ASP A 123 -4.13 -20.71 1.05
N GLU A 124 -3.72 -21.14 2.24
CA GLU A 124 -4.29 -20.72 3.51
C GLU A 124 -3.97 -19.26 3.81
N VAL A 125 -2.72 -18.85 3.60
CA VAL A 125 -2.31 -17.45 3.77
C VAL A 125 -2.99 -16.55 2.74
N ALA A 126 -3.10 -17.01 1.49
CA ALA A 126 -3.85 -16.32 0.44
C ALA A 126 -5.32 -16.10 0.83
N ALA A 127 -5.97 -17.12 1.39
CA ALA A 127 -7.36 -17.01 1.84
C ALA A 127 -7.53 -15.98 2.98
N ILE A 128 -6.58 -15.90 3.90
CA ILE A 128 -6.58 -14.88 4.98
C ILE A 128 -6.36 -13.49 4.37
N ALA A 129 -5.41 -13.34 3.46
CA ALA A 129 -5.11 -12.09 2.78
C ALA A 129 -6.30 -11.57 1.96
N GLU A 130 -6.94 -12.42 1.16
CA GLU A 130 -8.17 -12.11 0.41
C GLU A 130 -9.30 -11.66 1.36
N ALA A 131 -9.50 -12.36 2.47
CA ALA A 131 -10.54 -12.03 3.43
C ALA A 131 -10.29 -10.67 4.11
N LEU A 132 -9.04 -10.34 4.44
CA LEU A 132 -8.69 -9.03 4.99
C LEU A 132 -8.82 -7.91 3.94
N ALA A 133 -8.37 -8.14 2.71
CA ALA A 133 -8.53 -7.18 1.61
C ALA A 133 -10.01 -6.84 1.41
N ASP A 134 -10.87 -7.85 1.40
CA ASP A 134 -12.32 -7.70 1.32
C ASP A 134 -12.92 -6.98 2.53
N LEU A 135 -12.47 -7.30 3.74
CA LEU A 135 -12.94 -6.64 4.95
C LEU A 135 -12.65 -5.14 4.91
N PHE A 136 -11.44 -4.75 4.49
CA PHE A 136 -11.03 -3.35 4.45
C PHE A 136 -11.37 -2.64 3.12
N GLY A 137 -11.97 -3.33 2.15
CA GLY A 137 -12.30 -2.75 0.85
C GLY A 137 -11.05 -2.35 0.03
N GLN A 138 -9.95 -3.10 0.17
CA GLN A 138 -8.68 -2.86 -0.51
C GLN A 138 -8.45 -3.90 -1.62
N PRO A 139 -7.60 -3.60 -2.62
CA PRO A 139 -7.26 -4.54 -3.71
C PRO A 139 -6.61 -5.84 -3.25
N SER A 140 -5.72 -5.75 -2.27
CA SER A 140 -4.87 -6.84 -1.80
C SER A 140 -4.35 -6.57 -0.39
N VAL A 141 -3.82 -7.63 0.23
CA VAL A 141 -3.06 -7.59 1.48
C VAL A 141 -1.79 -8.38 1.24
N GLY A 142 -0.63 -7.76 1.44
CA GLY A 142 0.65 -8.45 1.38
C GLY A 142 0.91 -9.20 2.68
N VAL A 143 1.60 -10.34 2.62
CA VAL A 143 1.97 -11.11 3.82
C VAL A 143 3.44 -11.45 3.80
N ASN A 144 4.18 -10.95 4.79
CA ASN A 144 5.61 -11.24 4.95
C ASN A 144 5.85 -12.17 6.13
N VAL A 145 6.85 -13.04 6.04
CA VAL A 145 7.29 -13.93 7.13
C VAL A 145 8.63 -13.43 7.66
N TYR A 146 8.77 -13.35 8.98
CA TYR A 146 10.02 -13.00 9.64
C TYR A 146 10.41 -14.09 10.63
N LEU A 147 11.54 -14.75 10.36
CA LEU A 147 12.17 -15.73 11.25
C LEU A 147 13.46 -15.12 11.82
N SER A 148 13.51 -14.93 13.14
CA SER A 148 14.64 -14.29 13.84
C SER A 148 15.24 -15.23 14.89
N PRO A 149 16.57 -15.43 14.93
CA PRO A 149 17.23 -16.27 15.93
C PRO A 149 17.16 -15.64 17.34
N PRO A 150 17.47 -16.39 18.41
CA PRO A 150 17.53 -15.85 19.77
C PRO A 150 18.48 -14.65 19.87
N CYS A 151 18.19 -13.73 20.79
CA CYS A 151 19.06 -12.59 21.13
C CYS A 151 19.46 -11.73 19.92
N SER A 152 18.57 -11.59 18.94
CA SER A 152 18.86 -10.88 17.69
C SER A 152 17.82 -9.80 17.37
N GLN A 153 18.25 -8.81 16.58
CA GLN A 153 17.38 -7.83 15.95
C GLN A 153 17.63 -7.85 14.44
N GLY A 154 16.56 -8.05 13.67
CA GLY A 154 16.60 -8.05 12.21
C GLY A 154 16.67 -6.64 11.65
N LEU A 155 15.53 -5.96 11.64
CA LEU A 155 15.36 -4.61 11.08
C LEU A 155 15.69 -3.53 12.12
N ALA A 156 16.26 -2.42 11.63
CA ALA A 156 16.52 -1.24 12.44
C ALA A 156 15.18 -0.54 12.77
N CYS A 157 15.19 0.45 13.67
CA CYS A 157 14.00 1.26 13.91
C CYS A 157 13.48 1.92 12.62
N HIS A 158 12.23 1.61 12.23
CA HIS A 158 11.61 2.12 11.01
C HIS A 158 10.10 2.31 11.20
N TYR A 159 9.43 2.93 10.23
CA TYR A 159 7.98 2.93 10.12
C TYR A 159 7.60 2.47 8.72
N ASP A 160 6.43 1.84 8.60
CA ASP A 160 5.92 1.38 7.31
C ASP A 160 5.03 2.43 6.64
N ASP A 161 4.89 2.30 5.32
CA ASP A 161 3.93 3.02 4.49
C ASP A 161 2.54 2.36 4.45
N HIS A 162 2.37 1.23 5.11
CA HIS A 162 1.14 0.46 5.20
C HIS A 162 0.82 0.13 6.66
N CYS A 163 -0.45 -0.15 6.94
CA CYS A 163 -0.85 -0.60 8.28
C CYS A 163 -0.60 -2.10 8.38
N VAL A 164 -0.08 -2.59 9.51
CA VAL A 164 0.25 -4.01 9.67
C VAL A 164 -0.49 -4.67 10.81
N PHE A 165 -0.84 -5.93 10.62
CA PHE A 165 -1.17 -6.88 11.67
C PHE A 165 -0.03 -7.89 11.78
N VAL A 166 0.72 -7.83 12.87
CA VAL A 166 1.76 -8.80 13.21
C VAL A 166 1.10 -9.95 13.95
N TRP A 167 1.10 -11.13 13.36
CA TRP A 167 0.60 -12.36 13.96
C TRP A 167 1.77 -13.26 14.37
N GLN A 168 1.96 -13.42 15.67
CA GLN A 168 3.06 -14.21 16.23
C GLN A 168 2.72 -15.71 16.19
N ILE A 169 3.52 -16.49 15.44
CA ILE A 169 3.27 -17.91 15.21
C ILE A 169 4.07 -18.78 16.18
N LEU A 170 5.38 -18.54 16.28
CA LEU A 170 6.28 -19.31 17.14
C LEU A 170 7.16 -18.38 17.97
N GLY A 171 7.48 -18.81 19.18
CA GLY A 171 8.39 -18.11 20.08
C GLY A 171 7.84 -16.75 20.50
N ARG A 172 8.77 -15.82 20.80
CA ARG A 172 8.43 -14.55 21.43
C ARG A 172 9.28 -13.41 20.88
N LYS A 173 8.68 -12.23 20.81
CA LYS A 173 9.39 -11.03 20.34
C LYS A 173 9.01 -9.82 21.18
N HIS A 174 10.01 -9.06 21.59
CA HIS A 174 9.80 -7.80 22.27
C HIS A 174 9.71 -6.67 21.25
N TRP A 175 8.57 -6.00 21.23
CA TRP A 175 8.26 -4.90 20.33
C TRP A 175 8.31 -3.57 21.07
N THR A 176 8.92 -2.58 20.42
CA THR A 176 8.90 -1.19 20.86
C THR A 176 8.25 -0.38 19.76
N VAL A 177 7.12 0.27 20.05
CA VAL A 177 6.35 1.08 19.08
C VAL A 177 6.22 2.51 19.62
N SER A 178 6.54 3.51 18.80
CA SER A 178 6.32 4.92 19.12
C SER A 178 4.85 5.18 19.47
N THR A 179 4.56 6.09 20.40
CA THR A 179 3.16 6.48 20.68
C THR A 179 2.62 7.54 19.72
N HIS A 180 3.44 8.05 18.81
CA HIS A 180 3.05 9.07 17.83
C HIS A 180 3.46 8.65 16.42
N PRO A 181 2.62 8.95 15.40
CA PRO A 181 2.99 8.73 14.01
C PRO A 181 3.98 9.80 13.54
N THR A 182 4.55 9.58 12.35
CA THR A 182 5.17 10.64 11.55
C THR A 182 4.20 11.81 11.31
N ALA A 183 4.74 13.02 11.15
CA ALA A 183 3.94 14.23 10.97
C ALA A 183 3.01 14.19 9.74
N VAL A 184 3.43 13.43 8.71
CA VAL A 184 2.63 13.18 7.51
C VAL A 184 2.48 11.68 7.36
N LEU A 185 1.26 11.24 7.03
CA LEU A 185 0.96 9.84 6.81
C LEU A 185 1.70 9.36 5.53
N PRO A 186 2.56 8.33 5.62
CA PRO A 186 3.31 7.89 4.45
C PRO A 186 2.37 7.31 3.38
N ARG A 187 2.77 7.40 2.11
CA ARG A 187 2.08 6.73 1.00
C ARG A 187 2.86 5.51 0.57
N LEU A 188 2.14 4.52 0.06
CA LEU A 188 2.71 3.30 -0.47
C LEU A 188 3.76 3.63 -1.53
N TYR A 189 4.96 3.07 -1.38
CA TYR A 189 6.14 3.22 -2.24
C TYR A 189 6.78 4.62 -2.29
N GLU A 190 6.32 5.59 -1.48
CA GLU A 190 7.07 6.84 -1.30
C GLU A 190 8.36 6.59 -0.50
N PRO A 191 9.49 7.24 -0.85
CA PRO A 191 10.72 7.13 -0.07
C PRO A 191 10.47 7.53 1.39
N LEU A 192 10.70 6.59 2.30
CA LEU A 192 10.58 6.82 3.72
C LEU A 192 11.76 7.68 4.18
N LYS A 193 11.46 8.77 4.89
CA LYS A 193 12.49 9.60 5.50
C LYS A 193 13.13 8.83 6.64
N ASN A 194 14.46 8.83 6.69
CA ASN A 194 15.21 8.32 7.84
C ASN A 194 14.70 9.00 9.11
N LEU A 195 14.42 8.18 10.13
CA LEU A 195 14.15 8.66 11.47
C LEU A 195 15.46 9.29 11.98
N GLY A 196 15.63 10.60 11.78
CA GLY A 196 16.74 11.34 12.37
C GLY A 196 16.72 11.08 13.88
N LEU A 197 17.78 10.46 14.39
CA LEU A 197 17.91 10.04 15.79
C LEU A 197 17.93 11.27 16.71
N LYS A 198 16.73 11.72 17.09
CA LYS A 198 16.52 12.45 18.33
C LYS A 198 15.97 11.45 19.34
N SER A 199 16.77 10.43 19.65
CA SER A 199 16.49 9.50 20.74
C SER A 199 16.58 10.26 22.05
N ASP A 200 15.46 10.27 22.78
CA ASP A 200 15.33 10.41 24.25
C ASP A 200 13.95 10.97 24.63
N SER A 201 13.17 11.49 23.67
CA SER A 201 11.86 12.12 23.97
C SER A 201 10.64 11.46 23.34
N VAL A 202 10.81 10.48 22.43
CA VAL A 202 9.67 9.79 21.82
C VAL A 202 9.18 8.71 22.78
N ARG A 203 8.08 8.98 23.47
CA ARG A 203 7.37 7.96 24.26
C ARG A 203 7.10 6.75 23.38
N SER A 204 7.40 5.56 23.89
CA SER A 204 7.16 4.29 23.23
C SER A 204 6.40 3.34 24.13
N MET A 205 5.58 2.50 23.51
CA MET A 205 4.97 1.34 24.13
C MET A 205 5.90 0.14 23.92
N GLN A 206 6.21 -0.56 25.00
CA GLN A 206 6.99 -1.79 24.98
C GLN A 206 6.08 -2.96 25.34
N MET A 207 6.15 -4.04 24.56
CA MET A 207 5.31 -5.21 24.74
C MET A 207 6.04 -6.48 24.34
N LEU A 208 5.81 -7.55 25.10
CA LEU A 208 6.23 -8.89 24.74
C LEU A 208 5.07 -9.58 24.02
N ILE A 209 5.26 -9.89 22.74
CA ILE A 209 4.29 -10.61 21.91
C ILE A 209 4.64 -12.11 21.94
N LYS A 210 3.67 -12.96 22.26
CA LYS A 210 3.80 -14.43 22.37
C LYS A 210 2.94 -15.12 21.32
N GLU A 211 3.15 -16.44 21.14
CA GLU A 211 2.41 -17.25 20.18
C GLU A 211 0.88 -17.05 20.30
N GLY A 212 0.22 -16.78 19.16
CA GLY A 212 -1.21 -16.51 19.09
C GLY A 212 -1.60 -15.04 19.23
N ASP A 213 -0.72 -14.19 19.76
CA ASP A 213 -0.97 -12.75 19.87
C ASP A 213 -0.97 -12.07 18.49
N ILE A 214 -1.78 -11.01 18.37
CA ILE A 214 -1.82 -10.13 17.20
C ILE A 214 -1.57 -8.69 17.64
N LEU A 215 -0.57 -8.05 17.03
CA LEU A 215 -0.24 -6.64 17.22
C LEU A 215 -0.61 -5.84 15.97
N TYR A 216 -1.46 -4.83 16.13
CA TYR A 216 -1.76 -3.87 15.07
C TYR A 216 -0.85 -2.64 15.18
N ILE A 217 -0.20 -2.26 14.08
CA ILE A 217 0.61 -1.03 13.99
C ILE A 217 0.08 -0.20 12.81
N PRO A 218 -0.44 1.02 13.04
CA PRO A 218 -0.81 1.90 11.95
C PRO A 218 0.42 2.40 11.17
N ARG A 219 0.26 2.68 9.88
CA ARG A 219 1.35 3.25 9.07
C ARG A 219 1.88 4.55 9.65
N GLY A 220 3.20 4.78 9.51
CA GLY A 220 3.88 5.94 10.07
C GLY A 220 4.24 5.85 11.56
N TYR A 221 3.90 4.76 12.27
CA TYR A 221 4.35 4.54 13.64
C TYR A 221 5.72 3.84 13.63
N ALA A 222 6.74 4.55 14.12
CA ALA A 222 8.09 4.00 14.23
C ALA A 222 8.11 2.82 15.20
N HIS A 223 8.78 1.73 14.83
CA HIS A 223 8.86 0.52 15.62
C HIS A 223 10.14 -0.26 15.37
N MET A 224 10.47 -1.13 16.32
CA MET A 224 11.55 -2.11 16.24
C MET A 224 11.16 -3.37 17.02
N ALA A 225 11.78 -4.50 16.69
CA ALA A 225 11.50 -5.76 17.35
C ALA A 225 12.77 -6.59 17.54
N HIS A 226 13.00 -7.09 18.75
CA HIS A 226 14.12 -7.99 19.07
C HIS A 226 13.61 -9.31 19.65
N THR A 227 14.23 -10.41 19.25
CA THR A 227 13.93 -11.73 19.79
C THR A 227 14.55 -11.85 21.17
N VAL A 228 13.76 -12.23 22.15
CA VAL A 228 14.21 -12.44 23.53
C VAL A 228 14.52 -13.90 23.78
N TYR A 229 15.46 -14.15 24.69
CA TYR A 229 15.74 -15.48 25.24
C TYR A 229 15.39 -15.46 26.73
N ASP A 230 14.60 -16.42 27.19
CA ASP A 230 14.21 -16.54 28.60
C ASP A 230 14.78 -17.84 29.20
N GLU A 231 15.80 -17.67 30.05
CA GLU A 231 16.46 -18.77 30.76
C GLU A 231 15.57 -19.43 31.83
N MET A 232 14.52 -18.76 32.31
CA MET A 232 13.72 -19.24 33.44
C MET A 232 12.46 -20.01 33.03
N GLU A 233 11.84 -19.69 31.89
CA GLU A 233 10.64 -20.40 31.39
C GLU A 233 10.95 -21.61 30.46
N SER A 234 12.21 -21.78 30.05
CA SER A 234 12.66 -22.90 29.20
C SER A 234 12.74 -24.24 29.94
N GLN A 235 12.54 -24.26 31.27
CA GLN A 235 12.44 -25.50 32.05
C GLN A 235 11.04 -26.14 32.00
N GLU A 236 9.98 -25.38 31.64
CA GLU A 236 8.60 -25.90 31.58
C GLU A 236 7.96 -25.81 30.19
N SER A 237 8.51 -25.04 29.25
CA SER A 237 7.97 -24.91 27.88
C SER A 237 8.96 -25.34 26.81
N VAL A 238 8.48 -26.14 25.85
CA VAL A 238 9.17 -26.46 24.57
C VAL A 238 9.05 -25.25 23.63
N ALA A 239 9.30 -24.04 24.13
CA ALA A 239 9.30 -22.84 23.29
C ALA A 239 10.53 -22.89 22.38
N ALA A 240 10.34 -22.63 21.09
CA ALA A 240 11.47 -22.48 20.20
C ALA A 240 12.30 -21.25 20.61
N ASP A 241 13.63 -21.38 20.60
CA ASP A 241 14.56 -20.28 20.92
C ASP A 241 14.51 -19.13 19.89
N TYR A 242 13.82 -19.34 18.77
CA TYR A 242 13.64 -18.36 17.69
C TYR A 242 12.21 -17.81 17.66
N SER A 243 12.04 -16.63 17.06
CA SER A 243 10.74 -16.00 16.83
C SER A 243 10.33 -16.13 15.37
N LEU A 244 9.07 -16.54 15.12
CA LEU A 244 8.42 -16.52 13.81
C LEU A 244 7.12 -15.71 13.88
N HIS A 245 6.95 -14.73 12.99
CA HIS A 245 5.67 -14.05 12.81
C HIS A 245 5.35 -13.82 11.33
N LEU A 246 4.05 -13.72 11.02
CA LEU A 246 3.58 -13.15 9.77
C LEU A 246 3.16 -11.70 9.98
N THR A 247 3.49 -10.84 9.03
CA THR A 247 3.05 -9.45 9.00
C THR A 247 2.08 -9.31 7.83
N LEU A 248 0.79 -9.11 8.14
CA LEU A 248 -0.25 -8.86 7.16
C LEU A 248 -0.39 -7.35 6.93
N ALA A 249 0.03 -6.91 5.76
CA ALA A 249 0.14 -5.52 5.33
C ALA A 249 -1.12 -5.07 4.59
N ILE A 250 -1.86 -4.12 5.17
CA ILE A 250 -2.95 -3.42 4.50
C ILE A 250 -2.36 -2.29 3.66
N GLU A 251 -2.07 -2.61 2.40
CA GLU A 251 -1.53 -1.69 1.41
C GLU A 251 -2.64 -0.82 0.82
N VAL A 252 -2.46 0.50 0.85
CA VAL A 252 -3.46 1.47 0.39
C VAL A 252 -2.91 2.20 -0.81
N GLU A 253 -3.15 1.64 -2.00
CA GLU A 253 -2.74 2.24 -3.27
C GLU A 253 -3.46 3.58 -3.51
N LEU A 254 -2.86 4.45 -4.33
CA LEU A 254 -3.32 5.83 -4.55
C LEU A 254 -4.82 5.97 -4.89
N PRO A 255 -5.42 5.14 -5.77
CA PRO A 255 -6.85 5.25 -6.10
C PRO A 255 -7.77 5.05 -4.89
N PHE A 256 -7.30 4.30 -3.88
CA PHE A 256 -8.08 3.86 -2.72
C PHE A 256 -7.81 4.68 -1.46
N GLN A 257 -7.14 5.83 -1.61
CA GLN A 257 -7.09 6.90 -0.61
C GLN A 257 -8.21 7.92 -0.85
N TRP A 258 -8.46 8.82 0.11
CA TRP A 258 -9.42 9.91 -0.08
C TRP A 258 -9.02 10.88 -1.19
N GLU A 259 -7.72 11.03 -1.47
CA GLU A 259 -7.21 11.69 -2.68
C GLU A 259 -7.69 11.00 -3.96
N GLY A 260 -7.48 9.69 -4.08
CA GLY A 260 -7.95 8.91 -5.21
C GLY A 260 -9.46 9.02 -5.39
N PHE A 261 -10.22 8.96 -4.31
CA PHE A 261 -11.66 9.16 -4.34
C PHE A 261 -12.07 10.56 -4.83
N ALA A 262 -11.33 11.61 -4.47
CA ALA A 262 -11.58 12.96 -4.99
C ALA A 262 -11.33 13.05 -6.50
N HIS A 263 -10.29 12.39 -7.02
CA HIS A 263 -10.03 12.32 -8.45
C HIS A 263 -11.11 11.53 -9.21
N ILE A 264 -11.60 10.42 -8.64
CA ILE A 264 -12.73 9.66 -9.17
C ILE A 264 -13.99 10.53 -9.21
N ALA A 265 -14.25 11.29 -8.14
CA ALA A 265 -15.40 12.19 -8.07
C ALA A 265 -15.32 13.31 -9.13
N LEU A 266 -14.13 13.88 -9.36
CA LEU A 266 -13.90 14.84 -10.44
C LEU A 266 -14.15 14.22 -11.82
N TYR A 267 -13.67 12.99 -12.04
CA TYR A 267 -13.91 12.26 -13.27
C TYR A 267 -15.42 12.04 -13.51
N CYS A 268 -16.15 11.52 -12.52
CA CYS A 268 -17.59 11.27 -12.63
C CYS A 268 -18.36 12.56 -12.95
N TRP A 269 -18.08 13.62 -12.21
CA TRP A 269 -18.73 14.92 -12.42
C TRP A 269 -18.44 15.46 -13.82
N ASN A 270 -17.18 15.47 -14.26
CA ASN A 270 -16.80 15.97 -15.60
C ASN A 270 -17.45 15.14 -16.72
N LYS A 271 -17.49 13.81 -16.57
CA LYS A 271 -18.16 12.90 -17.51
C LYS A 271 -19.64 13.22 -17.65
N LYS A 272 -20.33 13.49 -16.54
CA LYS A 272 -21.74 13.91 -16.53
C LYS A 272 -21.95 15.24 -17.24
N GLN A 273 -21.10 16.24 -16.96
CA GLN A 273 -21.14 17.53 -17.64
C GLN A 273 -20.96 17.39 -19.16
N LYS A 274 -20.03 16.54 -19.61
CA LYS A 274 -19.85 16.26 -21.05
C LYS A 274 -21.13 15.70 -21.68
N LYS A 275 -21.77 14.70 -21.05
CA LYS A 275 -23.03 14.09 -21.55
C LYS A 275 -24.17 15.10 -21.66
N GLU A 276 -24.34 15.95 -20.66
CA GLU A 276 -25.37 17.01 -20.66
C GLU A 276 -25.09 18.06 -21.76
N CYS A 277 -23.82 18.38 -22.00
CA CYS A 277 -23.39 19.33 -23.03
C CYS A 277 -23.38 18.76 -24.47
N HIS A 278 -23.30 17.45 -24.69
CA HIS A 278 -23.34 16.86 -26.04
C HIS A 278 -24.64 17.15 -26.82
N HIS A 279 -25.70 17.59 -26.13
CA HIS A 279 -26.93 18.08 -26.77
C HIS A 279 -26.81 19.52 -27.32
N LEU A 280 -25.73 20.24 -27.02
CA LEU A 280 -25.46 21.61 -27.46
C LEU A 280 -24.16 21.61 -28.28
N VAL A 281 -24.30 21.78 -29.60
CA VAL A 281 -23.20 21.73 -30.58
C VAL A 281 -22.26 22.93 -30.41
N ASP A 282 -21.25 22.83 -29.56
CA ASP A 282 -20.18 23.83 -29.55
C ASP A 282 -18.82 23.24 -29.14
N SER A 283 -17.92 23.08 -30.11
CA SER A 283 -16.57 22.51 -29.91
C SER A 283 -15.64 23.42 -29.10
N ASN A 284 -15.93 24.73 -29.06
CA ASN A 284 -15.10 25.72 -28.36
C ASN A 284 -15.12 25.59 -26.83
N TYR A 285 -16.15 24.98 -26.24
CA TYR A 285 -16.23 24.76 -24.78
C TYR A 285 -15.51 23.49 -24.31
N LYS A 286 -15.16 22.56 -25.22
CA LYS A 286 -14.58 21.27 -24.86
C LYS A 286 -13.12 21.37 -24.43
N LYS A 287 -12.29 22.11 -25.16
CA LYS A 287 -10.84 22.23 -24.89
C LYS A 287 -10.54 22.88 -23.52
N PRO A 288 -11.18 24.01 -23.12
CA PRO A 288 -10.98 24.59 -21.79
C PRO A 288 -11.40 23.65 -20.63
N SER A 289 -12.46 22.86 -20.82
CA SER A 289 -12.93 21.91 -19.80
C SER A 289 -11.91 20.81 -19.51
N VAL A 290 -11.29 20.23 -20.55
CA VAL A 290 -10.23 19.21 -20.40
C VAL A 290 -9.03 19.79 -19.67
N MET A 291 -8.60 21.01 -20.02
CA MET A 291 -7.46 21.66 -19.40
C MET A 291 -7.70 21.99 -17.91
N PHE A 292 -8.88 22.52 -17.56
CA PHE A 292 -9.20 22.79 -16.17
C PHE A 292 -9.41 21.53 -15.34
N THR A 293 -9.88 20.44 -15.95
CA THR A 293 -9.91 19.12 -15.31
C THR A 293 -8.50 18.69 -14.91
N LEU A 294 -7.54 18.77 -15.83
CA LEU A 294 -6.13 18.39 -15.57
C LEU A 294 -5.50 19.26 -14.47
N LEU A 295 -5.70 20.58 -14.54
CA LEU A 295 -5.27 21.52 -13.49
C LEU A 295 -5.87 21.19 -12.12
N LEU A 296 -7.16 20.80 -12.08
CA LEU A 296 -7.83 20.48 -10.83
C LEU A 296 -7.33 19.15 -10.24
N HIS A 297 -7.01 18.15 -11.06
CA HIS A 297 -6.30 16.95 -10.57
C HIS A 297 -4.96 17.33 -9.93
N ILE A 298 -4.14 18.16 -10.59
CA ILE A 298 -2.85 18.61 -10.01
C ILE A 298 -3.08 19.38 -8.71
N ALA A 299 -4.08 20.26 -8.66
CA ALA A 299 -4.38 21.03 -7.46
C ALA A 299 -4.87 20.16 -6.28
N ILE A 300 -5.66 19.11 -6.54
CA ILE A 300 -6.07 18.12 -5.54
C ILE A 300 -4.84 17.41 -4.95
N LYS A 301 -3.90 16.97 -5.79
CA LYS A 301 -2.64 16.34 -5.36
C LYS A 301 -1.83 17.25 -4.43
N LEU A 302 -1.70 18.53 -4.79
CA LEU A 302 -0.97 19.53 -3.99
C LEU A 302 -1.60 19.76 -2.61
N ILE A 303 -2.92 19.66 -2.49
CA ILE A 303 -3.60 19.72 -1.19
C ILE A 303 -3.31 18.43 -0.40
N ALA A 304 -3.45 17.28 -1.04
CA ALA A 304 -3.29 15.98 -0.42
C ALA A 304 -1.86 15.71 0.08
N ASP A 305 -0.86 16.37 -0.51
CA ASP A 305 0.52 16.30 -0.03
C ASP A 305 0.72 16.91 1.36
N HIS A 306 -0.20 17.77 1.81
CA HIS A 306 -0.12 18.43 3.10
C HIS A 306 -1.26 18.09 4.06
N ASP A 307 -2.45 17.72 3.55
CA ASP A 307 -3.59 17.35 4.39
C ASP A 307 -3.61 15.83 4.63
N PRO A 308 -3.40 15.37 5.88
CA PRO A 308 -3.32 13.94 6.18
C PRO A 308 -4.64 13.20 5.97
N VAL A 309 -5.80 13.89 5.91
CA VAL A 309 -7.09 13.25 5.65
C VAL A 309 -7.17 12.69 4.24
N PHE A 310 -6.61 13.39 3.25
CA PHE A 310 -6.58 12.93 1.86
C PHE A 310 -5.77 11.64 1.71
N ARG A 311 -4.72 11.48 2.53
CA ARG A 311 -3.86 10.29 2.54
C ARG A 311 -4.47 9.10 3.28
N LYS A 312 -5.57 9.26 4.03
CA LYS A 312 -6.24 8.15 4.72
C LYS A 312 -6.86 7.19 3.69
N ALA A 313 -6.98 5.92 4.08
CA ALA A 313 -7.70 4.94 3.27
C ALA A 313 -9.17 5.37 3.09
N CYS A 314 -9.65 5.30 1.85
CA CYS A 314 -11.06 5.43 1.51
C CYS A 314 -11.71 4.07 1.74
N MET A 315 -12.59 3.98 2.74
CA MET A 315 -13.10 2.71 3.23
C MET A 315 -14.54 2.42 2.78
N ILE A 316 -14.99 3.08 1.71
CA ILE A 316 -16.38 3.02 1.25
C ILE A 316 -16.81 1.62 0.78
N ALA A 317 -15.85 0.80 0.33
CA ALA A 317 -16.08 -0.57 -0.11
C ALA A 317 -15.84 -1.61 1.00
N SER A 318 -15.63 -1.16 2.25
CA SER A 318 -15.40 -2.06 3.39
C SER A 318 -16.66 -2.86 3.73
N LYS A 319 -16.48 -4.17 3.97
CA LYS A 319 -17.56 -5.10 4.36
C LYS A 319 -17.90 -5.08 5.85
N LEU A 320 -17.35 -4.12 6.63
CA LEU A 320 -17.56 -3.98 8.08
C LEU A 320 -19.04 -3.89 8.47
N ALA A 321 -19.90 -3.46 7.54
CA ALA A 321 -21.34 -3.30 7.72
C ALA A 321 -22.15 -4.61 7.88
N SER A 322 -21.57 -5.80 7.70
CA SER A 322 -22.33 -7.06 7.50
C SER A 322 -22.32 -8.07 8.67
N PHE A 323 -21.86 -7.71 9.86
CA PHE A 323 -21.81 -8.63 11.01
C PHE A 323 -22.88 -8.31 12.08
N ASP A 324 -23.87 -9.19 12.26
CA ASP A 324 -24.88 -9.26 13.35
C ASP A 324 -25.76 -8.03 13.71
N CYS A 325 -26.96 -8.29 14.23
CA CYS A 325 -28.07 -7.35 14.45
C CYS A 325 -27.77 -6.19 15.43
N GLU A 326 -26.81 -6.33 16.37
CA GLU A 326 -26.40 -5.23 17.25
C GLU A 326 -25.50 -4.18 16.55
N ARG A 327 -25.05 -4.42 15.30
CA ARG A 327 -24.10 -3.56 14.58
C ARG A 327 -24.71 -2.68 13.49
N GLU A 328 -26.02 -2.64 13.32
CA GLU A 328 -26.66 -1.71 12.37
C GLU A 328 -26.28 -0.25 12.68
N ASN A 329 -26.27 0.13 13.97
CA ASN A 329 -25.83 1.46 14.42
C ASN A 329 -24.35 1.74 14.08
N HIS A 330 -23.49 0.73 14.16
CA HIS A 330 -22.06 0.88 13.81
C HIS A 330 -21.84 0.99 12.31
N ALA A 331 -22.62 0.25 11.51
CA ALA A 331 -22.61 0.34 10.05
C ALA A 331 -23.08 1.73 9.59
N GLU A 332 -24.19 2.23 10.13
CA GLU A 332 -24.70 3.57 9.81
C GLU A 332 -23.73 4.67 10.24
N ALA A 333 -23.17 4.58 11.46
CA ALA A 333 -22.15 5.52 11.93
C ALA A 333 -20.91 5.50 11.04
N PHE A 334 -20.49 4.33 10.57
CA PHE A 334 -19.37 4.18 9.66
C PHE A 334 -19.64 4.83 8.29
N ILE A 335 -20.79 4.55 7.68
CA ILE A 335 -21.20 5.16 6.40
C ILE A 335 -21.26 6.69 6.56
N THR A 336 -21.86 7.17 7.65
CA THR A 336 -21.94 8.60 7.98
C THR A 336 -20.55 9.21 8.10
N SER A 337 -19.60 8.51 8.73
CA SER A 337 -18.21 8.94 8.82
C SER A 337 -17.52 9.03 7.46
N GLN A 338 -17.78 8.09 6.54
CA GLN A 338 -17.26 8.17 5.17
C GLN A 338 -17.82 9.39 4.42
N LYS A 339 -19.15 9.62 4.48
CA LYS A 339 -19.78 10.80 3.86
C LYS A 339 -19.25 12.11 4.45
N ALA A 340 -19.09 12.18 5.78
CA ALA A 340 -18.52 13.36 6.43
C ALA A 340 -17.07 13.62 5.98
N THR A 341 -16.27 12.57 5.77
CA THR A 341 -14.90 12.70 5.27
C THR A 341 -14.88 13.17 3.81
N PHE A 342 -15.79 12.69 2.98
CA PHE A 342 -15.97 13.19 1.62
C PHE A 342 -16.31 14.69 1.61
N LEU A 343 -17.28 15.13 2.41
CA LEU A 343 -17.64 16.55 2.51
C LEU A 343 -16.46 17.41 2.98
N TYR A 344 -15.67 16.92 3.93
CA TYR A 344 -14.43 17.58 4.33
C TYR A 344 -13.46 17.73 3.16
N VAL A 345 -13.24 16.67 2.38
CA VAL A 345 -12.34 16.68 1.21
C VAL A 345 -12.81 17.69 0.17
N ILE A 346 -14.11 17.70 -0.17
CA ILE A 346 -14.67 18.65 -1.13
C ILE A 346 -14.54 20.10 -0.64
N GLU A 347 -14.82 20.36 0.64
CA GLU A 347 -14.66 21.70 1.22
C GLU A 347 -13.18 22.15 1.21
N LYS A 348 -12.24 21.24 1.49
CA LYS A 348 -10.81 21.55 1.37
C LYS A 348 -10.39 21.86 -0.06
N ILE A 349 -10.92 21.15 -1.05
CA ILE A 349 -10.68 21.47 -2.46
C ILE A 349 -11.21 22.87 -2.78
N LYS A 350 -12.45 23.16 -2.40
CA LYS A 350 -13.10 24.46 -2.64
C LYS A 350 -12.28 25.63 -2.08
N VAL A 351 -11.78 25.51 -0.85
CA VAL A 351 -11.08 26.59 -0.14
C VAL A 351 -9.59 26.68 -0.51
N ASN A 352 -8.88 25.56 -0.65
CA ASN A 352 -7.42 25.56 -0.73
C ASN A 352 -6.85 25.38 -2.14
N CYS A 353 -7.68 24.99 -3.12
CA CYS A 353 -7.24 24.78 -4.49
C CYS A 353 -6.83 26.10 -5.15
N SER A 354 -5.65 26.12 -5.76
CA SER A 354 -5.00 27.32 -6.28
C SER A 354 -4.51 27.11 -7.70
N PHE A 355 -5.12 27.81 -8.67
CA PHE A 355 -4.71 27.80 -10.08
C PHE A 355 -3.20 28.05 -10.22
N ILE A 356 -2.69 29.11 -9.58
CA ILE A 356 -1.28 29.52 -9.68
C ILE A 356 -0.32 28.41 -9.26
N LYS A 357 -0.66 27.63 -8.22
CA LYS A 357 0.21 26.57 -7.73
C LYS A 357 0.22 25.38 -8.70
N ALA A 358 -0.96 24.97 -9.15
CA ALA A 358 -1.09 23.89 -10.13
C ALA A 358 -0.46 24.26 -11.48
N PHE A 359 -0.70 25.48 -11.97
CA PHE A 359 -0.12 25.98 -13.21
C PHE A 359 1.41 26.07 -13.14
N LYS A 360 1.98 26.45 -11.99
CA LYS A 360 3.43 26.44 -11.78
C LYS A 360 4.03 25.03 -11.83
N CYS A 361 3.31 24.00 -11.36
CA CYS A 361 3.75 22.62 -11.54
C CYS A 361 3.80 22.24 -13.02
N ILE A 362 2.82 22.67 -13.81
CA ILE A 362 2.80 22.46 -15.27
C ILE A 362 3.95 23.20 -15.94
N GLU A 363 4.18 24.46 -15.58
CA GLU A 363 5.29 25.28 -16.08
C GLU A 363 6.64 24.55 -15.90
N LEU A 364 6.89 24.00 -14.71
CA LEU A 364 8.12 23.24 -14.43
C LEU A 364 8.25 21.99 -15.30
N VAL A 365 7.19 21.19 -15.40
CA VAL A 365 7.17 19.97 -16.25
C VAL A 365 7.44 20.30 -17.71
N VAL A 366 6.83 21.37 -18.24
CA VAL A 366 7.01 21.83 -19.62
C VAL A 366 8.43 22.35 -19.85
N GLN A 367 8.99 23.14 -18.92
CA GLN A 367 10.35 23.67 -19.02
C GLN A 367 11.42 22.57 -18.97
N GLU A 368 11.23 21.58 -18.09
CA GLU A 368 12.15 20.45 -17.92
C GLU A 368 11.93 19.34 -18.96
N ARG A 369 10.81 19.39 -19.71
CA ARG A 369 10.32 18.33 -20.61
C ARG A 369 10.31 16.95 -19.93
N ASN A 370 9.88 16.93 -18.67
CA ASN A 370 9.90 15.75 -17.81
C ASN A 370 8.63 15.68 -16.96
N ASP A 371 7.77 14.70 -17.25
CA ASP A 371 6.49 14.48 -16.57
C ASP A 371 6.57 13.46 -15.42
N SER A 372 7.76 13.04 -14.99
CA SER A 372 7.96 12.08 -13.89
C SER A 372 7.21 12.45 -12.61
N THR A 373 7.10 13.75 -12.30
CA THR A 373 6.36 14.26 -11.13
C THR A 373 4.84 14.10 -11.24
N LEU A 374 4.32 13.80 -12.44
CA LEU A 374 2.90 13.60 -12.74
C LEU A 374 2.56 12.15 -13.10
N GLN A 375 3.52 11.23 -13.09
CA GLN A 375 3.28 9.80 -13.38
C GLN A 375 2.27 9.15 -12.42
N TRP A 376 2.05 9.72 -11.23
CA TRP A 376 0.99 9.31 -10.32
C TRP A 376 -0.41 9.38 -10.96
N MET A 377 -0.60 10.14 -12.05
CA MET A 377 -1.88 10.27 -12.75
C MET A 377 -2.20 9.08 -13.66
N ARG A 378 -1.24 8.18 -13.95
CA ARG A 378 -1.41 7.06 -14.89
C ARG A 378 -2.60 6.17 -14.56
N TRP A 379 -2.84 5.90 -13.27
CA TRP A 379 -3.99 5.07 -12.86
C TRP A 379 -5.35 5.65 -13.27
N LEU A 380 -5.46 6.96 -13.55
CA LEU A 380 -6.70 7.59 -14.00
C LEU A 380 -7.19 7.03 -15.34
N GLN A 381 -6.29 6.49 -16.18
CA GLN A 381 -6.65 5.81 -17.43
C GLN A 381 -7.55 4.59 -17.20
N HIS A 382 -7.52 4.01 -16.01
CA HIS A 382 -8.26 2.80 -15.67
C HIS A 382 -9.72 3.07 -15.28
N LEU A 383 -10.12 4.34 -15.20
CA LEU A 383 -11.50 4.73 -14.91
C LEU A 383 -12.47 4.28 -16.03
N PRO A 384 -13.77 4.09 -15.74
CA PRO A 384 -14.70 3.47 -16.68
C PRO A 384 -14.99 4.35 -17.90
N GLN A 385 -14.45 3.99 -19.06
CA GLN A 385 -14.65 4.73 -20.30
C GLN A 385 -15.93 4.35 -21.05
N ASP A 386 -16.54 5.32 -21.73
CA ASP A 386 -17.77 5.14 -22.52
C ASP A 386 -17.46 5.00 -24.03
N GLY A 387 -16.43 4.25 -24.44
CA GLY A 387 -16.24 3.80 -25.83
C GLY A 387 -16.23 4.85 -26.96
N VAL A 388 -16.21 6.16 -26.65
CA VAL A 388 -16.12 7.26 -27.62
C VAL A 388 -14.70 7.79 -27.53
N GLU A 389 -13.88 7.40 -28.51
CA GLU A 389 -12.42 7.56 -28.54
C GLU A 389 -11.91 9.01 -28.71
N ASP A 390 -12.78 9.98 -29.00
CA ASP A 390 -12.34 11.22 -29.67
C ASP A 390 -11.67 12.30 -28.80
N ASP A 391 -11.65 12.19 -27.45
CA ASP A 391 -11.06 13.23 -26.57
C ASP A 391 -10.35 12.63 -25.32
N GLU A 392 -9.72 11.47 -25.53
CA GLU A 392 -8.71 10.79 -24.72
C GLU A 392 -7.58 11.60 -24.06
N ILE A 393 -7.53 11.85 -22.75
CA ILE A 393 -6.21 12.23 -22.16
C ILE A 393 -5.35 10.97 -22.12
N ASP A 394 -4.28 10.93 -22.90
CA ASP A 394 -3.26 9.88 -22.76
C ASP A 394 -2.43 10.12 -21.49
N PHE A 395 -2.80 9.46 -20.40
CA PHE A 395 -2.09 9.56 -19.13
C PHE A 395 -0.70 8.90 -19.16
N ASN A 396 -0.33 8.17 -20.23
CA ASN A 396 1.03 7.67 -20.42
C ASN A 396 1.96 8.72 -21.02
N ASN A 397 1.42 9.75 -21.67
CA ASN A 397 2.16 10.86 -22.26
C ASN A 397 1.43 12.19 -22.07
N LEU A 398 1.63 12.81 -20.91
CA LEU A 398 0.96 14.07 -20.56
C LEU A 398 1.61 15.30 -21.19
N LEU A 399 2.88 15.21 -21.62
CA LEU A 399 3.69 16.37 -21.99
C LEU A 399 3.04 17.22 -23.09
N GLY A 400 2.51 16.59 -24.14
CA GLY A 400 1.87 17.32 -25.24
C GLY A 400 0.64 18.12 -24.80
N VAL A 401 -0.23 17.52 -23.98
CA VAL A 401 -1.43 18.20 -23.45
C VAL A 401 -1.04 19.35 -22.50
N LEU A 402 0.03 19.17 -21.73
CA LEU A 402 0.56 20.18 -20.80
C LEU A 402 1.22 21.35 -21.54
N GLU A 403 1.97 21.10 -22.62
CA GLU A 403 2.52 22.14 -23.50
C GLU A 403 1.40 23.01 -24.10
N ASP A 404 0.32 22.37 -24.58
CA ASP A 404 -0.87 23.03 -25.09
C ASP A 404 -1.58 23.90 -24.02
N LEU A 405 -1.74 23.35 -22.81
CA LEU A 405 -2.34 24.06 -21.67
C LEU A 405 -1.51 25.29 -21.30
N PHE A 406 -0.19 25.11 -21.19
CA PHE A 406 0.73 26.18 -20.85
C PHE A 406 0.70 27.29 -21.91
N ALA A 407 0.76 26.95 -23.19
CA ALA A 407 0.69 27.91 -24.29
C ALA A 407 -0.63 28.70 -24.29
N LEU A 408 -1.75 28.04 -23.98
CA LEU A 408 -3.07 28.66 -23.97
C LEU A 408 -3.21 29.73 -22.87
N TYR A 409 -2.75 29.44 -21.64
CA TYR A 409 -3.02 30.29 -20.48
C TYR A 409 -1.88 31.19 -20.04
N SER A 410 -0.66 31.01 -20.55
CA SER A 410 0.51 31.82 -20.14
C SER A 410 0.31 33.33 -20.36
N ASN A 411 -0.46 33.72 -21.38
CA ASN A 411 -0.69 35.14 -21.72
C ASN A 411 -2.00 35.71 -21.15
N CYS A 412 -2.85 34.89 -20.52
CA CYS A 412 -4.16 35.27 -20.00
C CYS A 412 -4.43 34.69 -18.60
N ILE A 413 -3.39 34.67 -17.75
CA ILE A 413 -3.43 34.07 -16.41
C ILE A 413 -4.59 34.62 -15.55
N LYS A 414 -4.90 35.93 -15.66
CA LYS A 414 -5.95 36.55 -14.84
C LYS A 414 -7.33 36.03 -15.19
N GLU A 415 -7.64 35.93 -16.47
CA GLU A 415 -8.88 35.37 -17.00
C GLU A 415 -8.97 33.87 -16.65
N ALA A 416 -7.87 33.14 -16.83
CA ALA A 416 -7.78 31.71 -16.52
C ALA A 416 -8.06 31.40 -15.05
N ILE A 417 -7.60 32.25 -14.11
CA ILE A 417 -7.89 32.10 -12.68
C ILE A 417 -9.41 32.18 -12.42
N VAL A 418 -10.09 33.16 -13.01
CA VAL A 418 -11.53 33.37 -12.80
C VAL A 418 -12.33 32.20 -13.38
N GLU A 419 -11.97 31.74 -14.58
CA GLU A 419 -12.61 30.59 -15.22
C GLU A 419 -12.36 29.29 -14.44
N PHE A 420 -11.13 29.07 -13.98
CA PHE A 420 -10.78 27.92 -13.15
C PHE A 420 -11.52 27.93 -11.82
N ASP A 421 -11.64 29.09 -11.16
CA ASP A 421 -12.38 29.21 -9.91
C ASP A 421 -13.88 28.92 -10.10
N LEU A 422 -14.47 29.34 -11.23
CA LEU A 422 -15.83 28.98 -11.59
C LEU A 422 -15.99 27.48 -11.85
N PHE A 423 -15.05 26.87 -12.58
CA PHE A 423 -15.03 25.43 -12.85
C PHE A 423 -14.93 24.62 -11.54
N LYS A 424 -13.96 24.96 -10.69
CA LYS A 424 -13.79 24.40 -9.34
C LYS A 424 -15.05 24.56 -8.50
N PHE A 425 -15.67 25.74 -8.51
CA PHE A 425 -16.88 25.99 -7.74
C PHE A 425 -18.03 25.10 -8.18
N ARG A 426 -18.26 24.93 -9.49
CA ARG A 426 -19.29 24.02 -10.01
C ARG A 426 -19.00 22.58 -9.62
N PHE A 427 -17.76 22.12 -9.76
CA PHE A 427 -17.35 20.80 -9.28
C PHE A 427 -17.71 20.61 -7.79
N CYS A 428 -17.25 21.50 -6.92
CA CYS A 428 -17.46 21.34 -5.48
C CYS A 428 -18.94 21.46 -5.05
N ARG A 429 -19.77 22.14 -5.84
CA ARG A 429 -21.21 22.29 -5.60
C ARG A 429 -22.02 21.08 -6.06
N ASP A 430 -21.67 20.55 -7.24
CA ASP A 430 -22.53 19.62 -7.98
C ASP A 430 -22.02 18.17 -7.97
N VAL A 431 -20.84 17.91 -7.40
CA VAL A 431 -20.29 16.55 -7.27
C VAL A 431 -21.17 15.67 -6.39
N VAL A 432 -21.46 14.46 -6.87
CA VAL A 432 -22.34 13.50 -6.19
C VAL A 432 -21.51 12.35 -5.61
N TYR A 433 -21.66 12.11 -4.31
CA TYR A 433 -20.93 11.06 -3.59
C TYR A 433 -21.23 9.66 -4.15
N GLU A 434 -22.51 9.36 -4.37
CA GLU A 434 -22.97 8.04 -4.82
C GLU A 434 -22.44 7.67 -6.21
N GLU A 435 -22.33 8.64 -7.13
CA GLU A 435 -21.75 8.43 -8.48
C GLU A 435 -20.24 8.12 -8.40
N ALA A 436 -19.53 8.75 -7.47
CA ALA A 436 -18.11 8.45 -7.22
C ALA A 436 -17.94 7.05 -6.60
N CYS A 437 -18.86 6.63 -5.71
CA CYS A 437 -18.86 5.28 -5.15
C CYS A 437 -18.99 4.19 -6.20
N GLU A 438 -19.84 4.36 -7.22
CA GLU A 438 -20.00 3.39 -8.29
C GLU A 438 -18.69 3.19 -9.07
N SER A 439 -18.10 4.29 -9.57
CA SER A 439 -16.83 4.23 -10.31
C SER A 439 -15.68 3.71 -9.45
N PHE A 440 -15.64 4.05 -8.16
CA PHE A 440 -14.65 3.50 -7.22
C PHE A 440 -14.77 1.98 -7.10
N ASN A 441 -15.98 1.44 -6.96
CA ASN A 441 -16.19 -0.01 -6.87
C ASN A 441 -15.81 -0.71 -8.17
N ILE A 442 -16.13 -0.13 -9.33
CA ILE A 442 -15.71 -0.68 -10.63
C ILE A 442 -14.18 -0.74 -10.72
N LEU A 443 -13.50 0.35 -10.32
CA LEU A 443 -12.04 0.39 -10.32
C LEU A 443 -11.45 -0.62 -9.33
N LEU A 444 -11.98 -0.71 -8.12
CA LEU A 444 -11.55 -1.67 -7.11
C LEU A 444 -11.67 -3.11 -7.61
N GLU A 445 -12.77 -3.47 -8.27
CA GLU A 445 -12.95 -4.81 -8.83
C GLU A 445 -11.98 -5.11 -9.97
N LYS A 446 -11.61 -4.13 -10.80
CA LYS A 446 -10.54 -4.30 -11.80
C LYS A 446 -9.21 -4.65 -11.12
N TYR A 447 -8.82 -3.87 -10.12
CA TYR A 447 -7.60 -4.10 -9.34
C TYR A 447 -7.61 -5.46 -8.65
N LYS A 448 -8.67 -5.79 -7.91
CA LYS A 448 -8.84 -7.09 -7.24
C LYS A 448 -8.74 -8.25 -8.22
N LYS A 449 -9.38 -8.13 -9.39
CA LYS A 449 -9.31 -9.18 -10.42
C LYS A 449 -7.88 -9.43 -10.86
N THR A 450 -7.11 -8.38 -11.17
CA THR A 450 -5.71 -8.50 -11.59
C THR A 450 -4.85 -9.11 -10.48
N ARG A 451 -4.96 -8.61 -9.24
CA ARG A 451 -4.18 -9.16 -8.10
C ARG A 451 -4.51 -10.62 -7.82
N ASN A 452 -5.79 -10.99 -7.86
CA ASN A 452 -6.23 -12.38 -7.67
C ASN A 452 -5.78 -13.30 -8.81
N GLN A 453 -5.76 -12.82 -10.05
CA GLN A 453 -5.25 -13.59 -11.19
C GLN A 453 -3.77 -13.90 -11.04
N TYR A 454 -2.97 -12.89 -10.66
CA TYR A 454 -1.55 -13.10 -10.38
C TYR A 454 -1.33 -14.08 -9.24
N MET A 455 -1.98 -13.85 -8.10
CA MET A 455 -1.83 -14.68 -6.91
C MET A 455 -2.19 -16.15 -7.20
N LYS A 456 -3.33 -16.40 -7.86
CA LYS A 456 -3.72 -17.77 -8.26
C LYS A 456 -2.74 -18.40 -9.23
N GLY A 457 -2.16 -17.60 -10.14
CA GLY A 457 -1.07 -18.04 -11.01
C GLY A 457 0.15 -18.49 -10.22
N MET A 458 0.62 -17.67 -9.27
CA MET A 458 1.78 -17.98 -8.42
C MET A 458 1.53 -19.20 -7.53
N LEU A 459 0.36 -19.31 -6.91
CA LEU A 459 -0.03 -20.50 -6.13
C LEU A 459 -0.04 -21.76 -7.01
N SER A 460 -0.55 -21.67 -8.24
CA SER A 460 -0.51 -22.79 -9.18
C SER A 460 0.91 -23.18 -9.60
N LEU A 461 1.86 -22.25 -9.64
CA LEU A 461 3.27 -22.57 -9.91
C LEU A 461 3.86 -23.35 -8.73
N HIS A 462 3.62 -22.91 -7.49
CA HIS A 462 4.13 -23.58 -6.28
C HIS A 462 3.52 -24.97 -6.05
N ARG A 463 2.29 -25.25 -6.51
CA ARG A 463 1.69 -26.60 -6.41
C ARG A 463 2.25 -27.61 -7.42
N ARG A 464 2.83 -27.15 -8.53
CA ARG A 464 3.29 -28.00 -9.65
C ARG A 464 4.77 -28.39 -9.55
N LEU A 465 5.49 -27.75 -8.64
CA LEU A 465 6.89 -28.00 -8.29
C LEU A 465 6.93 -28.81 -6.99
#